data_AF-A0A6N9IWH7-F1
#
_entry.id   AF-A0A6N9IWH7-F1
#
_cell.length_a   1.000
_cell.length_b   1.000
_cell.length_c   1.000
_cell.angle_alpha   90.00
_cell.angle_beta   90.00
_cell.angle_gamma   90.00
#
_symmetry.space_group_name_H-M   'P 1'
#
loop_
_entity.id
_entity.type
_entity.pdbx_description
1 polymer ?
#
loop_
_entity_poly.entity_id
_entity_poly.type
_entity_poly.pdbx_seq_one_letter_code
_entity_poly.pdbx_strand_id
1 'polypeptide(L)' 'PRKLVKAMRQHEINITIDLNSGKEWEEVFTCDFSYDYVKINAEYTT' A
#
# COMPACT_ATOMS: atom_id res chain seq x y z
N PRO A 1 -1.35 17.20 -8.92
CA PRO A 1 -0.33 16.20 -9.34
C PRO A 1 0.95 16.16 -8.48
N ARG A 2 1.69 17.26 -8.34
CA ARG A 2 3.00 17.26 -7.64
C ARG A 2 2.93 16.85 -6.17
N LYS A 3 1.86 17.23 -5.46
CA LYS A 3 1.66 16.85 -4.04
C LYS A 3 1.50 15.33 -3.85
N LEU A 4 0.72 14.69 -4.73
CA LEU A 4 0.51 13.24 -4.71
C LEU A 4 1.82 12.49 -5.00
N VAL A 5 2.54 12.89 -6.05
CA VAL A 5 3.83 12.28 -6.40
C VAL A 5 4.84 12.38 -5.26
N LYS A 6 4.83 13.49 -4.50
CA LYS A 6 5.68 13.64 -3.32
C LYS A 6 5.24 12.74 -2.15
N ALA A 7 3.93 12.61 -1.93
CA ALA A 7 3.37 11.75 -0.88
C ALA A 7 3.63 10.26 -1.16
N MET A 8 3.50 9.83 -2.43
CA MET A 8 3.73 8.44 -2.84
C MET A 8 5.22 8.03 -2.84
N ARG A 9 6.13 8.97 -2.59
CA ARG A 9 7.57 8.72 -2.45
C ARG A 9 8.02 8.58 -0.99
N GLN A 10 7.10 8.71 -0.02
CA GLN A 10 7.43 8.49 1.38
C GLN A 10 7.65 7.01 1.65
N HIS A 11 8.43 6.69 2.69
CA HIS A 11 8.67 5.31 3.11
C HIS A 11 7.40 4.65 3.65
N GLU A 12 6.55 5.43 4.34
CA GLU A 12 5.24 5.02 4.81
C GLU A 12 4.17 5.95 4.25
N ILE A 13 3.03 5.37 3.86
CA ILE A 13 1.91 6.10 3.27
C ILE A 13 0.65 5.75 4.05
N ASN A 14 0.06 6.75 4.71
CA ASN A 14 -1.25 6.61 5.34
C ASN A 14 -2.35 6.88 4.30
N ILE A 15 -3.25 5.91 4.14
CA ILE A 15 -4.43 6.01 3.27
C ILE A 15 -5.68 5.93 4.16
N THR A 16 -6.43 7.02 4.23
CA THR A 16 -7.70 7.06 4.97
C THR A 16 -8.86 7.00 3.98
N ILE A 17 -9.78 6.07 4.20
CA ILE A 17 -11.01 5.91 3.42
C ILE A 17 -12.18 6.12 4.37
N ASP A 18 -13.00 7.15 4.08
CA ASP A 18 -14.25 7.40 4.79
C ASP A 18 -15.42 6.91 3.93
N LEU A 19 -16.14 5.90 4.42
CA LEU A 19 -17.29 5.31 3.74
C LEU A 19 -18.60 6.05 4.01
N ASN A 20 -18.63 7.02 4.94
CA ASN A 20 -19.85 7.70 5.39
C ASN A 20 -21.00 6.75 5.79
N SER A 21 -20.68 5.57 6.33
CA SER A 21 -21.63 4.47 6.55
C SER A 21 -21.68 3.99 8.01
N GLY A 22 -21.55 4.91 8.97
CA GLY A 22 -21.67 4.61 10.40
C GLY A 22 -20.44 5.04 11.20
N LYS A 23 -20.20 4.36 12.32
CA LYS A 23 -19.10 4.66 13.25
C LYS A 23 -18.04 3.56 13.36
N GLU A 24 -18.27 2.45 12.66
CA GLU A 24 -17.35 1.33 12.64
C GLU A 24 -16.09 1.70 11.85
N TRP A 25 -14.95 1.15 12.26
CA TRP A 25 -13.66 1.38 11.62
C TRP A 25 -12.74 0.17 11.78
N GLU A 26 -11.78 0.05 10.86
CA GLU A 26 -10.73 -0.96 10.88
C GLU A 26 -9.43 -0.37 10.32
N GLU A 27 -8.28 -0.89 10.74
CA GLU A 27 -6.97 -0.52 10.23
C GLU A 27 -6.25 -1.76 9.70
N VAL A 28 -5.65 -1.62 8.52
CA VAL A 28 -4.90 -2.70 7.86
C VAL A 28 -3.54 -2.17 7.44
N PHE A 29 -2.50 -2.94 7.78
CA PHE A 29 -1.14 -2.69 7.32
C PHE A 29 -0.86 -3.53 6.07
N THR A 30 -0.27 -2.90 5.06
CA THR A 30 0.12 -3.56 3.82
C THR A 30 1.37 -2.89 3.23
N CYS A 31 1.91 -3.45 2.15
CA CYS A 31 3.09 -2.95 1.48
C CYS A 31 2.87 -2.86 -0.04
N ASP A 32 3.82 -2.23 -0.74
CA ASP A 32 3.80 -2.12 -2.18
C ASP A 32 4.10 -3.46 -2.87
N PHE A 33 3.72 -3.55 -4.14
CA PHE A 33 4.04 -4.68 -4.98
C PHE A 33 5.29 -4.38 -5.81
N SER A 34 6.41 -4.96 -5.39
CA SER A 34 7.72 -4.67 -5.96
C SER A 34 8.20 -5.75 -6.95
N TYR A 35 9.08 -5.36 -7.86
CA TYR A 35 9.75 -6.31 -8.76
C TYR A 35 10.58 -7.34 -7.99
N ASP A 36 11.26 -6.90 -6.91
CA ASP A 36 12.08 -7.79 -6.08
C ASP A 36 11.24 -8.86 -5.40
N TYR A 37 10.01 -8.53 -4.96
CA TYR A 37 9.06 -9.54 -4.46
C TYR A 37 8.78 -10.61 -5.51
N VAL A 38 8.54 -10.21 -6.76
CA VAL A 38 8.31 -11.16 -7.87
C VAL A 38 9.54 -12.00 -8.12
N LYS A 39 10.73 -11.39 -8.19
CA LYS A 39 11.98 -12.11 -8.45
C LYS A 39 12.26 -13.16 -7.38
N ILE A 40 12.18 -12.78 -6.10
CA ILE A 40 12.37 -13.70 -4.97
C ILE A 40 11.41 -14.88 -5.09
N ASN A 41 10.12 -14.62 -5.30
CA ASN A 41 9.10 -15.67 -5.34
C ASN A 41 9.11 -16.51 -6.63
N ALA A 42 9.57 -15.95 -7.76
CA ALA A 42 9.68 -16.66 -9.03
C ALA A 42 10.81 -17.71 -9.04
N GLU A 43 11.81 -17.55 -8.17
CA GLU A 43 12.88 -18.53 -7.97
C GLU A 43 12.40 -19.77 -7.19
N TYR A 44 11.24 -19.68 -6.50
CA TYR A 44 10.57 -20.83 -5.90
C TYR A 44 9.62 -21.48 -6.92
N THR A 45 10.17 -22.20 -7.90
CA THR A 45 9.35 -23.11 -8.72
C THR A 45 8.80 -24.24 -7.85
N THR A 46 7.47 -24.33 -7.77
CA THR A 46 6.74 -25.50 -7.26
C THR A 46 6.46 -26.49 -8.38
#